data_AF-A0A819SL22-F1
#
_entry.id   AF-A0A819SL22-F1
#
_cell.length_a   1.000
_cell.length_b   1.000
_cell.length_c   1.000
_cell.angle_alpha   90.00
_cell.angle_beta   90.00
_cell.angle_gamma   90.00
#
_symmetry.space_group_name_H-M   'P 1'
#
loop_
_entity.id
_entity.type
_entity.pdbx_description
1 polymer ?
#
loop_
_entity_poly.entity_id
_entity_poly.type
_entity_poly.pdbx_seq_one_letter_code
_entity_poly.pdbx_strand_id
1 'polypeptide(L)'
;MSNDQSYDESYGHADDDAYGSRLPPTHRPPPPPPNQWWCNACRRLNARPRYQCQVCRMGDTFDLCDQCVGKASMLHPGHTFSVVP
;
A
#
# COMPACT_ATOMS: atom_id res chain seq x y z
N MET A 1 15.33 7.12 49.58
CA MET A 1 13.98 7.17 49.00
C MET A 1 13.63 8.65 48.94
N SER A 2 13.53 9.35 47.81
CA SER A 2 13.22 8.97 46.44
C SER A 2 13.84 10.03 45.52
N ASN A 3 14.38 9.62 44.37
CA ASN A 3 14.87 10.53 43.34
C ASN A 3 13.67 10.90 42.45
N ASP A 4 13.08 12.08 42.68
CA ASP A 4 12.13 12.72 41.78
C ASP A 4 12.94 13.56 40.80
N GLN A 5 13.10 13.07 39.57
CA GLN A 5 13.61 13.86 38.46
C GLN A 5 12.54 13.85 37.38
N SER A 6 11.63 14.82 37.54
CA SER A 6 10.89 15.46 36.46
C SER A 6 11.88 15.92 35.38
N TYR A 7 11.83 15.29 34.21
CA TYR A 7 12.59 15.72 33.05
C TYR A 7 11.67 16.57 32.16
N ASP A 8 12.05 17.84 32.09
CA ASP A 8 11.41 18.95 31.41
C ASP A 8 11.26 18.74 29.89
N GLU A 9 10.12 19.19 29.38
CA GLU A 9 9.65 19.14 28.00
C GLU A 9 10.36 20.20 27.13
N SER A 10 11.27 19.79 26.23
CA SER A 10 11.73 20.71 25.17
C SER A 10 12.44 19.99 24.02
N TYR A 11 11.70 19.34 23.12
CA TYR A 11 12.27 18.98 21.82
C TYR A 11 11.28 19.10 20.66
N GLY A 12 11.36 20.23 19.96
CA GLY A 12 11.25 20.30 18.51
C GLY A 12 9.85 20.41 17.92
N HIS A 13 9.41 21.65 17.67
CA HIS A 13 8.68 21.96 16.45
C HIS A 13 9.54 21.53 15.25
N ALA A 14 9.03 20.62 14.43
CA ALA A 14 9.59 20.25 13.14
C ALA A 14 8.43 20.08 12.15
N ASP A 15 8.01 21.21 11.59
CA ASP A 15 7.82 21.43 10.14
C ASP A 15 7.92 20.16 9.25
N ASP A 16 6.75 19.69 8.83
CA ASP A 16 6.33 19.25 7.48
C ASP A 16 7.23 18.44 6.51
N ASP A 17 8.26 17.69 6.92
CA ASP A 17 9.09 16.94 5.91
C ASP A 17 9.44 15.47 6.21
N ALA A 18 8.65 14.71 6.99
CA ALA A 18 8.89 13.26 7.09
C ALA A 18 7.71 12.41 7.60
N TYR A 19 6.70 12.15 6.75
CA TYR A 19 5.75 11.03 7.01
C TYR A 19 6.42 9.63 6.98
N GLY A 20 7.74 9.53 6.81
CA GLY A 20 8.40 8.30 6.39
C GLY A 20 9.27 7.54 7.39
N SER A 21 9.70 8.07 8.55
CA SER A 21 10.89 7.44 9.17
C SER A 21 11.03 7.43 10.69
N ARG A 22 10.05 7.85 11.50
CA ARG A 22 10.25 7.84 12.97
C ARG A 22 9.05 7.42 13.81
N LEU A 23 8.14 6.60 13.28
CA LEU A 23 7.15 5.95 14.16
C LEU A 23 7.81 4.80 14.93
N PRO A 24 7.63 4.74 16.27
CA PRO A 24 8.08 3.59 17.05
C PRO A 24 7.41 2.30 16.54
N PRO A 25 8.13 1.16 16.55
CA PRO A 25 7.67 -0.08 15.92
C PRO A 25 6.33 -0.62 16.46
N THR A 26 5.85 -0.13 17.60
CA THR A 26 4.59 -0.54 18.23
C THR A 26 3.33 0.03 17.57
N HIS A 27 3.45 1.04 16.69
CA HIS A 27 2.30 1.64 15.99
C HIS A 27 2.28 1.35 14.49
N ARG A 28 3.25 0.59 13.97
CA ARG A 28 3.21 0.22 12.57
C ARG A 28 2.08 -0.80 12.41
N PRO A 29 1.05 -0.53 11.57
CA PRO A 29 0.08 -1.55 11.25
C PRO A 29 0.84 -2.80 10.76
N PRO A 30 0.38 -4.00 11.14
CA PRO A 30 1.04 -5.22 10.69
C PRO A 30 1.19 -5.15 9.17
N PRO A 31 2.36 -5.55 8.62
CA PRO A 31 2.50 -5.62 7.17
C PRO A 31 1.33 -6.43 6.63
N PRO A 32 0.67 -5.97 5.54
CA PRO A 32 -0.43 -6.72 4.96
C PRO A 32 0.06 -8.15 4.70
N PRO A 33 -0.80 -9.16 4.92
CA PRO A 33 -0.41 -10.55 4.70
C PRO A 33 0.19 -10.70 3.30
N PRO A 34 1.35 -11.36 3.16
CA PRO A 34 1.93 -11.61 1.86
C PRO A 34 0.88 -12.35 1.02
N ASN A 35 0.69 -11.90 -0.23
CA ASN A 35 -0.24 -12.45 -1.23
C ASN A 35 -1.70 -11.96 -1.16
N GLN A 36 -1.97 -10.82 -0.51
CA GLN A 36 -3.26 -10.15 -0.64
C GLN A 36 -3.24 -9.09 -1.75
N TRP A 37 -4.17 -9.19 -2.69
CA TRP A 37 -4.39 -8.22 -3.76
C TRP A 37 -5.89 -8.10 -4.06
N TRP A 38 -6.28 -7.01 -4.69
CA TRP A 38 -7.67 -6.61 -4.85
C TRP A 38 -7.86 -6.15 -6.27
N CYS A 39 -8.93 -6.62 -6.93
CA CYS A 39 -9.25 -6.17 -8.27
C CYS A 39 -9.66 -4.69 -8.22
N ASN A 40 -8.97 -3.82 -8.95
CA ASN A 40 -9.27 -2.37 -9.00
C ASN A 40 -10.66 -2.11 -9.61
N ALA A 41 -11.21 -3.05 -10.39
CA ALA A 41 -12.51 -2.93 -11.03
C ALA A 41 -13.69 -3.36 -10.15
N CYS A 42 -13.62 -4.56 -9.54
CA CYS A 42 -14.73 -5.16 -8.79
C CYS A 42 -14.48 -5.31 -7.30
N ARG A 43 -13.31 -4.87 -6.81
CA ARG A 43 -12.86 -4.93 -5.41
C ARG A 43 -12.86 -6.34 -4.78
N ARG A 44 -12.94 -7.42 -5.58
CA ARG A 44 -12.78 -8.79 -5.07
C ARG A 44 -11.35 -9.01 -4.59
N LEU A 45 -11.22 -9.55 -3.39
CA LEU A 45 -9.95 -9.95 -2.78
C LEU A 45 -9.49 -11.29 -3.37
N ASN A 46 -8.22 -11.37 -3.78
CA ASN A 46 -7.54 -12.59 -4.20
C ASN A 46 -8.24 -13.41 -5.30
N ALA A 47 -8.94 -12.75 -6.23
CA ALA A 47 -9.68 -13.41 -7.32
C ALA A 47 -8.73 -13.88 -8.43
N ARG A 48 -8.31 -15.15 -8.42
CA ARG A 48 -7.32 -15.68 -9.38
C ARG A 48 -7.90 -15.96 -10.77
N PRO A 49 -7.09 -15.89 -11.84
CA PRO A 49 -5.74 -15.35 -11.90
C PRO A 49 -5.66 -13.82 -11.70
N ARG A 50 -4.51 -13.36 -11.18
CA ARG A 50 -4.20 -11.92 -11.02
C ARG A 50 -3.59 -11.40 -12.31
N TYR A 51 -4.19 -10.36 -12.89
CA TYR A 51 -3.64 -9.64 -14.03
C TYR A 51 -3.11 -8.29 -13.56
N GLN A 52 -1.78 -8.15 -13.52
CA GLN A 52 -1.13 -6.92 -13.07
C GLN A 52 -0.75 -6.06 -14.27
N CYS A 53 -1.06 -4.77 -14.19
CA CYS A 53 -0.61 -3.79 -15.17
C CYS A 53 0.92 -3.74 -15.22
N GLN A 54 1.48 -3.77 -16.43
CA GLN A 54 2.94 -3.75 -16.66
C GLN A 54 3.51 -2.34 -16.84
N VAL A 55 2.65 -1.33 -16.93
CA VAL A 55 3.04 0.05 -17.19
C VAL A 55 3.10 0.86 -15.90
N CYS A 56 2.17 0.62 -14.98
CA CYS A 56 2.16 1.32 -13.70
C CYS A 56 3.38 0.93 -12.85
N ARG A 57 4.07 1.94 -12.32
CA ARG A 57 5.27 1.78 -11.48
C ARG A 57 4.94 1.84 -9.98
N MET A 58 5.93 1.52 -9.16
CA MET A 58 5.82 1.33 -7.70
C MET A 58 5.04 2.47 -7.02
N GLY A 59 3.87 2.10 -6.46
CA GLY A 59 2.95 3.02 -5.78
C GLY A 59 1.49 2.73 -6.15
N ASP A 60 1.22 2.56 -7.44
CA ASP A 60 -0.13 2.40 -7.98
C ASP A 60 -0.24 1.11 -8.81
N THR A 61 -0.40 -0.04 -8.16
CA THR A 61 -0.67 -1.28 -8.90
C THR A 61 -2.13 -1.30 -9.35
N PHE A 62 -2.33 -1.40 -10.66
CA PHE A 62 -3.65 -1.68 -11.22
C PHE A 62 -3.75 -3.17 -11.52
N ASP A 63 -4.52 -3.88 -10.71
CA ASP A 63 -4.72 -5.31 -10.77
C ASP A 63 -6.17 -5.62 -11.19
N LEU A 64 -6.32 -6.58 -12.10
CA LEU A 64 -7.61 -7.07 -12.57
C LEU A 64 -7.72 -8.57 -12.30
N CYS A 65 -8.93 -9.03 -11.97
CA CYS A 65 -9.24 -10.45 -11.98
C CYS A 65 -9.66 -10.92 -13.38
N ASP A 66 -9.76 -12.23 -13.54
CA ASP A 66 -10.26 -12.93 -14.73
C ASP A 66 -11.55 -12.35 -15.32
N GLN A 67 -12.52 -11.98 -14.49
CA GLN A 67 -13.79 -11.41 -14.93
C GLN A 67 -13.67 -9.97 -15.43
N CYS A 68 -12.63 -9.25 -15.00
CA CYS A 68 -12.49 -7.81 -15.28
C CYS A 68 -11.43 -7.51 -16.34
N VAL A 69 -10.49 -8.44 -16.62
CA VAL A 69 -9.42 -8.24 -17.60
C VAL A 69 -9.97 -7.99 -19.02
N GLY A 70 -11.12 -8.57 -19.38
CA GLY A 70 -11.77 -8.29 -20.67
C GLY A 70 -12.20 -6.82 -20.85
N LYS A 71 -12.30 -6.07 -19.76
CA LYS A 71 -12.60 -4.63 -19.76
C LYS A 71 -11.36 -3.76 -19.56
N ALA A 72 -10.16 -4.36 -19.57
CA ALA A 72 -8.90 -3.66 -19.32
C ALA A 72 -8.72 -2.41 -20.17
N SER A 73 -8.97 -2.50 -21.49
CA SER A 73 -8.82 -1.35 -22.40
C SER A 73 -9.78 -0.19 -22.11
N MET A 74 -10.91 -0.45 -21.45
CA MET A 74 -11.87 0.58 -21.03
C MET A 74 -11.56 1.13 -19.64
N LEU A 75 -11.18 0.25 -18.71
CA LEU A 75 -10.92 0.59 -17.31
C LEU A 75 -9.53 1.22 -17.10
N HIS A 76 -8.58 0.84 -17.94
CA HIS A 76 -7.19 1.25 -17.86
C HIS A 76 -6.58 1.39 -19.27
N PRO A 77 -7.04 2.40 -20.03
CA PRO A 77 -6.69 2.56 -21.44
C PRO A 77 -5.19 2.81 -21.64
N GLY A 78 -4.66 2.31 -22.76
CA GLY A 78 -3.25 2.50 -23.13
C GLY A 78 -2.25 1.62 -22.37
N HIS A 79 -2.71 0.80 -21.43
CA HIS A 79 -1.84 -0.06 -20.62
C HIS A 79 -2.04 -1.54 -20.94
N THR A 80 -0.98 -2.32 -20.75
CA THR A 80 -0.97 -3.78 -20.93
C THR A 80 -0.92 -4.50 -19.59
N PHE A 81 -1.44 -5.72 -19.59
CA PHE A 81 -1.58 -6.56 -18.41
C PHE A 81 -0.91 -7.90 -18.63
N SER A 82 -0.22 -8.40 -17.60
CA SER A 82 0.35 -9.74 -17.58
C SER A 82 -0.23 -10.52 -16.42
N VAL A 83 -0.37 -11.84 -16.61
CA VAL A 83 -0.75 -12.73 -15.51
C VAL A 83 0.42 -12.84 -14.55
N VAL A 84 0.14 -12.74 -13.26
CA VAL A 84 1.11 -12.99 -12.18
C VAL A 84 0.65 -14.19 -11.35
N PRO A 85 1.58 -15.09 -10.95
CA PRO A 85 1.27 -16.29 -10.18
C PRO A 85 0.52 -16.02 -8.87
#